data_AF-A0A418KKS8-F1
#
_entry.id   AF-A0A418KKS8-F1
#
_cell.length_a   1.000
_cell.length_b   1.000
_cell.length_c   1.000
_cell.angle_alpha   90.00
_cell.angle_beta   90.00
_cell.angle_gamma   90.00
#
_symmetry.space_group_name_H-M   'P 1'
#
loop_
_entity.id
_entity.type
_entity.pdbx_description
1 polymer ?
#
loop_
_entity_poly.entity_id
_entity_poly.type
_entity_poly.pdbx_seq_one_letter_code
_entity_poly.pdbx_strand_id
1 'polypeptide(L)'
;DREPAGWWGPARPASWADAVEAARVVARAAGVALRVEKDEHAPWHPGRCAALYVGDTLAGHAGELHPRVVAALGLPARTSAMELELDRLFPGGVGDEPVRAPSVSTFPIATQDVALVVDAAVAAADVEDALRSGAGALLESVRLFDVFTGAQLGEGKKSLAYALRFRAPDRTLTVEETTAARDAAVAAAAERTGAVLRGA
;
A
#
# COMPACT_ATOMS: atom_id res chain seq x y z
N ASP A 1 10.67 20.74 -6.27
CA ASP A 1 9.27 20.41 -5.92
C ASP A 1 8.78 19.23 -6.73
N ARG A 2 7.85 18.45 -6.18
CA ARG A 2 7.28 17.29 -6.86
C ARG A 2 6.17 17.68 -7.84
N GLU A 3 5.42 18.72 -7.49
CA GLU A 3 4.48 19.40 -8.37
C GLU A 3 4.85 20.89 -8.41
N PRO A 4 5.06 21.46 -9.60
CA PRO A 4 5.36 22.88 -9.73
C PRO A 4 4.11 23.71 -9.42
N ALA A 5 4.33 24.93 -8.91
CA ALA A 5 3.26 25.90 -8.76
C ALA A 5 2.70 26.29 -10.14
N GLY A 6 1.40 26.57 -10.20
CA GLY A 6 0.72 26.97 -11.43
C GLY A 6 -0.63 27.61 -11.15
N TRP A 7 -1.38 27.87 -12.21
CA TRP A 7 -2.73 28.44 -12.11
C TRP A 7 -3.72 27.50 -11.39
N TRP A 8 -3.39 26.21 -11.26
CA TRP A 8 -4.14 25.19 -10.51
C TRP A 8 -3.76 25.10 -9.03
N GLY A 9 -2.81 25.88 -8.53
CA GLY A 9 -2.47 25.91 -7.10
C GLY A 9 -0.98 26.06 -6.76
N PRO A 10 -0.66 26.05 -5.45
CA PRO A 10 0.71 26.16 -4.96
C PRO A 10 1.55 24.93 -5.31
N ALA A 11 2.87 25.09 -5.29
CA ALA A 11 3.79 23.97 -5.43
C ALA A 11 3.65 23.00 -4.24
N ARG A 12 3.84 21.71 -4.52
CA ARG A 12 3.94 20.67 -3.49
C ARG A 12 5.39 20.21 -3.37
N PRO A 13 6.03 20.35 -2.19
CA PRO A 13 7.36 19.81 -1.99
C PRO A 13 7.33 18.28 -2.07
N ALA A 14 8.45 17.70 -2.52
CA ALA A 14 8.63 16.26 -2.46
C ALA A 14 8.74 15.78 -1.01
N SER A 15 8.33 14.54 -0.77
CA SER A 15 8.34 13.90 0.55
C SER A 15 8.79 12.44 0.45
N TRP A 16 8.98 11.79 1.59
CA TRP A 16 9.27 10.35 1.66
C TRP A 16 8.28 9.50 0.83
N ALA A 17 7.00 9.91 0.77
CA ALA A 17 5.97 9.19 0.03
C ALA A 17 6.25 9.21 -1.49
N ASP A 18 6.81 10.30 -2.00
CA ASP A 18 7.19 10.41 -3.41
C ASP A 18 8.38 9.51 -3.75
N ALA A 19 9.30 9.29 -2.80
CA ALA A 19 10.40 8.33 -2.97
C ALA A 19 9.90 6.88 -3.00
N VAL A 20 8.94 6.52 -2.14
CA VAL A 20 8.29 5.20 -2.17
C VAL A 20 7.50 5.02 -3.47
N GLU A 21 6.80 6.05 -3.95
CA GLU A 21 6.10 5.99 -5.24
C GLU A 21 7.06 5.86 -6.43
N ALA A 22 8.24 6.49 -6.39
CA ALA A 22 9.27 6.26 -7.39
C ALA A 22 9.67 4.77 -7.47
N ALA A 23 9.79 4.10 -6.32
CA ALA A 23 10.10 2.66 -6.28
C ALA A 23 8.97 1.82 -6.87
N ARG A 24 7.71 2.18 -6.55
CA ARG A 24 6.53 1.53 -7.10
C ARG A 24 6.41 1.74 -8.61
N VAL A 25 6.83 2.88 -9.15
CA VAL A 25 6.90 3.11 -10.61
C VAL A 25 7.88 2.13 -11.26
N VAL A 26 9.09 2.00 -10.70
CA VAL A 26 10.09 1.04 -11.18
C VAL A 26 9.56 -0.39 -11.10
N ALA A 27 8.97 -0.77 -9.97
CA ALA A 27 8.39 -2.10 -9.78
C ALA A 27 7.29 -2.42 -10.79
N ARG A 28 6.36 -1.48 -11.06
CA ARG A 28 5.32 -1.63 -12.09
C ARG A 28 5.92 -1.79 -13.49
N ALA A 29 6.94 -1.01 -13.82
CA ALA A 29 7.63 -1.12 -15.10
C ALA A 29 8.37 -2.46 -15.26
N ALA A 30 8.91 -2.99 -14.16
CA ALA A 30 9.57 -4.29 -14.10
C ALA A 30 8.59 -5.48 -13.98
N GLY A 31 7.29 -5.22 -13.78
CA GLY A 31 6.29 -6.27 -13.59
C GLY A 31 6.42 -7.03 -12.26
N VAL A 32 7.05 -6.43 -11.25
CA VAL A 32 7.29 -7.06 -9.94
C VAL A 32 6.38 -6.47 -8.86
N ALA A 33 5.93 -7.32 -7.93
CA ALA A 33 5.18 -6.89 -6.76
C ALA A 33 6.15 -6.44 -5.65
N LEU A 34 6.04 -5.17 -5.27
CA LEU A 34 6.87 -4.57 -4.22
C LEU A 34 6.11 -4.50 -2.90
N ARG A 35 6.62 -5.17 -1.87
CA ARG A 35 6.16 -5.03 -0.49
C ARG A 35 6.96 -3.91 0.19
N VAL A 36 6.26 -3.00 0.85
CA VAL A 36 6.85 -1.81 1.48
C VAL A 36 6.61 -1.90 2.98
N GLU A 37 7.69 -1.89 3.76
CA GLU A 37 7.63 -2.00 5.22
C GLU A 37 8.36 -0.85 5.89
N LYS A 38 7.88 -0.42 7.06
CA LYS A 38 8.62 0.54 7.90
C LYS A 38 9.97 -0.08 8.27
N ASP A 39 11.04 0.70 8.14
CA ASP A 39 12.38 0.27 8.54
C ASP A 39 13.15 1.39 9.25
N GLU A 40 14.20 1.03 9.97
CA GLU A 40 15.15 1.94 10.63
C GLU A 40 16.57 1.59 10.19
N HIS A 41 16.98 2.15 9.04
CA HIS A 41 18.26 1.85 8.40
C HIS A 41 19.04 3.13 8.10
N ALA A 42 20.35 3.17 8.34
CA ALA A 42 21.20 4.27 7.88
C ALA A 42 21.40 4.16 6.36
N PRO A 43 21.43 5.25 5.57
CA PRO A 43 21.52 6.66 5.95
C PRO A 43 20.16 7.37 6.14
N TRP A 44 19.07 6.61 6.29
CA TRP A 44 17.71 7.11 6.28
C TRP A 44 17.24 7.65 7.63
N HIS A 45 16.18 8.45 7.60
CA HIS A 45 15.50 8.94 8.80
C HIS A 45 14.67 7.81 9.46
N PRO A 46 14.79 7.54 10.77
CA PRO A 46 14.17 6.37 11.42
C PRO A 46 12.64 6.34 11.34
N GLY A 47 12.00 7.52 11.38
CA GLY A 47 10.54 7.61 11.24
C GLY A 47 10.02 7.72 9.79
N ARG A 48 10.89 7.79 8.78
CA ARG A 48 10.53 8.11 7.39
C ARG A 48 11.38 7.33 6.39
N CYS A 49 11.61 6.06 6.73
CA CYS A 49 12.32 5.08 5.91
C CYS A 49 11.41 3.87 5.69
N ALA A 50 11.45 3.34 4.48
CA ALA A 50 10.80 2.09 4.13
C ALA A 50 11.80 1.13 3.49
N ALA A 51 11.79 -0.12 3.92
CA ALA A 51 12.42 -1.23 3.25
C ALA A 51 11.51 -1.74 2.12
N LEU A 52 12.13 -2.11 1.00
CA LEU A 52 11.46 -2.49 -0.24
C LEU A 52 11.79 -3.95 -0.55
N TYR A 53 10.79 -4.82 -0.50
CA TYR A 53 10.96 -6.26 -0.69
C TYR A 53 10.29 -6.76 -1.98
N VAL A 54 10.95 -7.69 -2.66
CA VAL A 54 10.36 -8.53 -3.72
C VAL A 54 10.31 -9.96 -3.19
N GLY A 55 9.10 -10.44 -2.90
CA GLY A 55 8.93 -11.65 -2.07
C GLY A 55 9.59 -11.44 -0.71
N ASP A 56 10.56 -12.28 -0.37
CA ASP A 56 11.36 -12.18 0.86
C ASP A 56 12.71 -11.49 0.66
N THR A 57 13.02 -11.06 -0.57
CA THR A 57 14.31 -10.45 -0.90
C THR A 57 14.25 -8.95 -0.67
N LEU A 58 15.11 -8.42 0.20
CA LEU A 58 15.31 -6.98 0.35
C LEU A 58 15.99 -6.43 -0.90
N ALA A 59 15.25 -5.61 -1.66
CA ALA A 59 15.67 -5.02 -2.92
C ALA A 59 16.12 -3.55 -2.78
N GLY A 60 15.87 -2.91 -1.64
CA GLY A 60 16.38 -1.56 -1.37
C GLY A 60 15.57 -0.79 -0.34
N HIS A 61 15.70 0.53 -0.35
CA HIS A 61 15.10 1.43 0.62
C HIS A 61 14.61 2.72 -0.03
N ALA A 62 13.58 3.34 0.55
CA ALA A 62 13.12 4.66 0.13
C ALA A 62 12.68 5.48 1.34
N GLY A 63 12.96 6.79 1.30
CA GLY A 63 12.59 7.66 2.41
C GLY A 63 13.25 9.02 2.39
N GLU A 64 13.15 9.72 3.53
CA GLU A 64 13.95 10.92 3.80
C GLU A 64 15.33 10.54 4.34
N LEU A 65 16.36 11.23 3.89
CA LEU A 65 17.71 11.08 4.44
C LEU A 65 17.78 11.62 5.88
N HIS A 66 18.64 11.01 6.70
CA HIS A 66 18.87 11.49 8.06
C HIS A 66 19.41 12.94 8.05
N PRO A 67 18.98 13.82 8.96
CA PRO A 67 19.41 15.23 8.98
C PRO A 67 20.94 15.42 9.01
N ARG A 68 21.66 14.50 9.67
CA ARG A 68 23.15 14.50 9.68
C ARG A 68 23.75 14.24 8.30
N VAL A 69 23.13 13.36 7.51
CA VAL A 69 23.57 13.05 6.14
C VAL A 69 23.29 14.24 5.22
N VAL A 70 22.10 14.82 5.36
CA VAL A 70 21.72 16.05 4.64
C VAL A 70 22.71 17.17 4.93
N ALA A 71 23.04 17.41 6.20
CA ALA A 71 24.01 18.43 6.60
C ALA A 71 25.43 18.14 6.10
N ALA A 72 25.90 16.89 6.24
CA ALA A 72 27.24 16.49 5.81
C ALA A 72 27.45 16.60 4.29
N LEU A 73 26.39 16.38 3.50
CA LEU A 73 26.43 16.45 2.04
C LEU A 73 25.98 17.81 1.47
N GLY A 74 25.61 18.77 2.32
CA GLY A 74 25.11 20.08 1.88
C GLY A 74 23.80 20.03 1.10
N LEU A 75 22.95 19.04 1.37
CA LEU A 75 21.68 18.84 0.66
C LEU A 75 20.56 19.71 1.26
N PRO A 76 19.50 20.00 0.50
CA PRO A 76 18.31 20.65 1.03
C PRO A 76 17.67 19.84 2.19
N ALA A 77 17.07 20.56 3.14
CA ALA A 77 16.33 19.93 4.23
C ALA A 77 15.24 19.00 3.70
N ARG A 78 15.03 17.86 4.37
CA ARG A 78 14.05 16.82 3.98
C ARG A 78 14.27 16.23 2.58
N THR A 79 15.51 16.23 2.10
CA THR A 79 15.86 15.50 0.87
C THR A 79 15.40 14.06 0.97
N SER A 80 14.59 13.65 0.00
CA SER A 80 14.05 12.30 -0.13
C SER A 80 14.80 11.56 -1.23
N ALA A 81 15.09 10.29 -1.01
CA ALA A 81 15.82 9.45 -1.94
C ALA A 81 15.23 8.03 -1.97
N MET A 82 15.59 7.29 -3.01
CA MET A 82 15.22 5.90 -3.21
C MET A 82 16.43 5.17 -3.79
N GLU A 83 16.68 3.98 -3.27
CA GLU A 83 17.66 3.04 -3.76
C GLU A 83 16.98 1.71 -4.07
N LEU A 84 17.30 1.12 -5.22
CA LEU A 84 16.85 -0.19 -5.63
C LEU A 84 18.00 -0.94 -6.31
N GLU A 85 18.28 -2.14 -5.83
CA GLU A 85 19.18 -3.09 -6.46
C GLU A 85 18.42 -3.83 -7.57
N LEU A 86 18.67 -3.46 -8.82
CA LEU A 86 17.93 -3.98 -9.98
C LEU A 86 18.07 -5.50 -10.13
N ASP A 87 19.23 -6.07 -9.82
CA ASP A 87 19.46 -7.52 -9.86
C ASP A 87 18.57 -8.26 -8.85
N ARG A 88 18.26 -7.63 -7.72
CA ARG A 88 17.39 -8.20 -6.68
C ARG A 88 15.90 -8.07 -6.98
N LEU A 89 15.53 -7.27 -7.98
CA LEU A 89 14.15 -7.25 -8.47
C LEU A 89 13.79 -8.57 -9.17
N PHE A 90 14.79 -9.29 -9.68
CA PHE A 90 14.63 -10.54 -10.40
C PHE A 90 15.44 -11.66 -9.75
N PRO A 91 15.07 -12.14 -8.54
CA PRO A 91 15.85 -13.15 -7.82
C PRO A 91 15.96 -14.50 -8.58
N GLY A 92 15.09 -14.75 -9.56
CA GLY A 92 15.16 -15.89 -10.49
C GLY A 92 15.70 -15.56 -11.90
N GLY A 93 16.20 -14.34 -12.12
CA GLY A 93 16.57 -13.80 -13.42
C GLY A 93 15.40 -13.19 -14.19
N VAL A 94 15.70 -12.47 -15.27
CA VAL A 94 14.71 -11.98 -16.22
C VAL A 94 14.31 -13.17 -17.11
N GLY A 95 13.19 -13.81 -16.78
CA GLY A 95 12.68 -14.90 -17.60
C GLY A 95 12.16 -14.40 -18.94
N ASP A 96 12.38 -15.18 -20.01
CA ASP A 96 11.77 -14.98 -21.33
C ASP A 96 10.29 -15.43 -21.37
N GLU A 97 9.63 -15.55 -20.21
CA GLU A 97 8.24 -16.00 -20.17
C GLU A 97 7.33 -14.99 -20.89
N PRO A 98 6.53 -15.43 -21.87
CA PRO A 98 5.61 -14.55 -22.55
C PRO A 98 4.63 -13.95 -21.54
N VAL A 99 4.43 -12.64 -21.61
CA VAL A 99 3.38 -11.95 -20.84
C VAL A 99 2.05 -12.63 -21.12
N ARG A 100 1.45 -13.25 -20.10
CA ARG A 100 0.13 -13.87 -20.23
C ARG A 100 -0.91 -12.77 -20.43
N ALA A 101 -1.72 -12.91 -21.48
CA ALA A 101 -2.83 -12.01 -21.71
C ALA A 101 -3.80 -12.05 -20.50
N PRO A 102 -4.26 -10.89 -20.00
CA PRO A 102 -5.24 -10.86 -18.93
C PRO A 102 -6.56 -11.45 -19.42
N SER A 103 -7.23 -12.26 -18.58
CA SER A 103 -8.60 -12.68 -18.83
C SER A 103 -9.55 -11.52 -18.52
N VAL A 104 -10.25 -11.02 -19.54
CA VAL A 104 -11.29 -10.01 -19.34
C VAL A 104 -12.61 -10.71 -19.04
N SER A 105 -13.10 -10.56 -17.81
CA SER A 105 -14.39 -11.14 -17.43
C SER A 105 -15.55 -10.32 -18.00
N THR A 106 -16.57 -11.02 -18.51
CA THR A 106 -17.84 -10.43 -18.94
C THR A 106 -18.84 -10.28 -17.79
N PHE A 107 -18.52 -10.77 -16.59
CA PHE A 107 -19.38 -10.66 -15.41
C PHE A 107 -19.19 -9.33 -14.68
N PRO A 108 -20.25 -8.75 -14.10
CA PRO A 108 -20.17 -7.47 -13.40
C PRO A 108 -19.31 -7.57 -12.13
N ILE A 109 -18.76 -6.43 -11.69
CA ILE A 109 -18.06 -6.31 -10.39
C ILE A 109 -19.08 -5.99 -9.32
N ALA A 110 -19.02 -6.71 -8.20
CA ALA A 110 -19.68 -6.29 -6.96
C ALA A 110 -18.69 -5.48 -6.12
N THR A 111 -19.05 -4.27 -5.71
CA THR A 111 -18.19 -3.42 -4.86
C THR A 111 -18.77 -3.36 -3.45
N GLN A 112 -17.92 -3.44 -2.44
CA GLN A 112 -18.27 -3.24 -1.03
C GLN A 112 -17.20 -2.37 -0.39
N ASP A 113 -17.63 -1.33 0.31
CA ASP A 113 -16.71 -0.47 1.07
C ASP A 113 -16.78 -0.84 2.55
N VAL A 114 -15.63 -0.83 3.23
CA VAL A 114 -15.53 -1.04 4.67
C VAL A 114 -14.70 0.07 5.30
N ALA A 115 -15.13 0.54 6.47
CA ALA A 115 -14.38 1.51 7.27
C ALA A 115 -13.95 0.84 8.57
N LEU A 116 -12.64 0.70 8.76
CA LEU A 116 -12.05 -0.01 9.89
C LEU A 116 -11.29 0.95 10.79
N VAL A 117 -11.65 0.97 12.07
CA VAL A 117 -10.93 1.72 13.11
C VAL A 117 -9.85 0.82 13.70
N VAL A 118 -8.61 1.31 13.70
CA VAL A 118 -7.43 0.60 14.24
C VAL A 118 -6.57 1.57 15.07
N ASP A 119 -5.65 1.02 15.86
CA ASP A 119 -4.59 1.83 16.47
C ASP A 119 -3.74 2.54 15.42
N ALA A 120 -3.33 3.77 15.72
CA ALA A 120 -2.57 4.62 14.80
C ALA A 120 -1.23 3.98 14.38
N ALA A 121 -0.68 3.12 15.24
CA ALA A 121 0.55 2.38 15.00
C ALA A 121 0.41 1.22 14.01
N VAL A 122 -0.78 0.65 13.83
CA VAL A 122 -1.02 -0.46 12.89
C VAL A 122 -0.79 0.01 11.47
N ALA A 123 0.02 -0.70 10.67
CA ALA A 123 0.24 -0.29 9.29
C ALA A 123 -1.01 -0.55 8.45
N ALA A 124 -1.32 0.36 7.52
CA ALA A 124 -2.45 0.17 6.62
C ALA A 124 -2.26 -1.04 5.69
N ALA A 125 -1.01 -1.41 5.41
CA ALA A 125 -0.67 -2.62 4.65
C ALA A 125 -1.10 -3.89 5.41
N ASP A 126 -0.89 -3.96 6.72
CA ASP A 126 -1.28 -5.13 7.54
C ASP A 126 -2.80 -5.36 7.50
N VAL A 127 -3.58 -4.27 7.55
CA VAL A 127 -5.04 -4.31 7.44
C VAL A 127 -5.47 -4.72 6.04
N GLU A 128 -4.82 -4.21 4.99
CA GLU A 128 -5.08 -4.59 3.61
C GLU A 128 -4.80 -6.09 3.37
N ASP A 129 -3.69 -6.61 3.89
CA ASP A 129 -3.30 -8.01 3.77
C ASP A 129 -4.26 -8.92 4.55
N ALA A 130 -4.75 -8.48 5.71
CA ALA A 130 -5.76 -9.20 6.46
C ALA A 130 -7.11 -9.24 5.71
N LEU A 131 -7.56 -8.11 5.16
CA LEU A 131 -8.74 -8.05 4.30
C LEU A 131 -8.61 -8.96 3.08
N ARG A 132 -7.47 -8.90 2.38
CA ARG A 132 -7.20 -9.71 1.20
C ARG A 132 -7.23 -11.20 1.50
N SER A 133 -6.61 -11.61 2.60
CA SER A 133 -6.59 -13.01 3.04
C SER A 133 -7.99 -13.49 3.44
N GLY A 134 -8.76 -12.69 4.16
CA GLY A 134 -10.10 -13.08 4.64
C GLY A 134 -11.17 -13.08 3.55
N ALA A 135 -11.05 -12.20 2.55
CA ALA A 135 -12.00 -12.09 1.44
C ALA A 135 -11.97 -13.30 0.47
N GLY A 136 -10.86 -14.05 0.47
CA GLY A 136 -10.70 -15.27 -0.32
C GLY A 136 -10.64 -15.05 -1.83
N ALA A 137 -10.91 -16.12 -2.58
CA ALA A 137 -10.70 -16.17 -4.03
C ALA A 137 -11.63 -15.27 -4.86
N LEU A 138 -12.72 -14.76 -4.26
CA LEU A 138 -13.65 -13.85 -4.94
C LEU A 138 -13.14 -12.42 -5.00
N LEU A 139 -12.15 -12.05 -4.17
CA LEU A 139 -11.61 -10.70 -4.14
C LEU A 139 -10.75 -10.46 -5.37
N GLU A 140 -11.22 -9.57 -6.25
CA GLU A 140 -10.46 -9.11 -7.40
C GLU A 140 -9.47 -8.00 -7.00
N SER A 141 -9.88 -7.06 -6.14
CA SER A 141 -8.99 -6.02 -5.63
C SER A 141 -9.47 -5.42 -4.32
N VAL A 142 -8.52 -4.91 -3.54
CA VAL A 142 -8.75 -4.08 -2.35
C VAL A 142 -7.92 -2.82 -2.51
N ARG A 143 -8.47 -1.67 -2.10
CA ARG A 143 -7.79 -0.37 -2.20
C ARG A 143 -8.17 0.54 -1.04
N LEU A 144 -7.17 1.01 -0.29
CA LEU A 144 -7.33 2.12 0.65
C LEU A 144 -7.63 3.41 -0.14
N PHE A 145 -8.71 4.10 0.19
CA PHE A 145 -9.07 5.36 -0.47
C PHE A 145 -9.24 6.54 0.48
N ASP A 146 -9.37 6.30 1.79
CA ASP A 146 -9.43 7.36 2.78
C ASP A 146 -8.79 6.94 4.11
N VAL A 147 -8.13 7.90 4.76
CA VAL A 147 -7.53 7.77 6.09
C VAL A 147 -8.01 8.94 6.92
N PHE A 148 -8.85 8.66 7.90
CA PHE A 148 -9.39 9.67 8.80
C PHE A 148 -8.77 9.56 10.19
N THR A 149 -8.24 10.68 10.68
CA THR A 149 -7.77 10.86 12.05
C THR A 149 -8.57 11.99 12.68
N GLY A 150 -9.19 11.77 13.84
CA GLY A 150 -9.97 12.81 14.51
C GLY A 150 -10.43 12.38 15.89
N ALA A 151 -10.76 13.37 16.73
CA ALA A 151 -11.14 13.14 18.13
C ALA A 151 -12.35 12.20 18.29
N GLN A 152 -13.24 12.14 17.30
CA GLN A 152 -14.40 11.24 17.28
C GLN A 152 -14.05 9.75 17.29
N LEU A 153 -12.82 9.37 16.95
CA LEU A 153 -12.35 7.98 16.98
C LEU A 153 -11.71 7.58 18.31
N GLY A 154 -11.53 8.53 19.24
CA GLY A 154 -10.67 8.36 20.41
C GLY A 154 -9.20 8.67 20.11
N GLU A 155 -8.44 8.98 21.16
CA GLU A 155 -7.00 9.25 21.04
C GLU A 155 -6.25 8.01 20.57
N GLY A 156 -5.26 8.20 19.70
CA GLY A 156 -4.41 7.11 19.20
C GLY A 156 -5.08 6.18 18.18
N LYS A 157 -6.29 6.51 17.68
CA LYS A 157 -6.98 5.73 16.65
C LYS A 157 -7.00 6.42 15.29
N LYS A 158 -7.14 5.62 14.24
CA LYS A 158 -7.39 6.07 12.86
C LYS A 158 -8.43 5.17 12.19
N SER A 159 -9.21 5.73 11.28
CA SER A 159 -10.17 5.01 10.45
C SER A 159 -9.61 4.88 9.05
N LEU A 160 -9.59 3.67 8.53
CA LEU A 160 -9.12 3.33 7.19
C LEU A 160 -10.32 2.86 6.36
N ALA A 161 -10.58 3.54 5.24
CA ALA A 161 -11.67 3.17 4.33
C ALA A 161 -11.10 2.41 3.12
N TYR A 162 -11.58 1.18 2.93
CA TYR A 162 -11.18 0.30 1.84
C TYR A 162 -12.35 0.03 0.91
N ALA A 163 -12.07 0.06 -0.39
CA ALA A 163 -12.98 -0.42 -1.42
C ALA A 163 -12.56 -1.83 -1.82
N LEU A 164 -13.44 -2.81 -1.61
CA LEU A 164 -13.26 -4.19 -1.99
C LEU A 164 -14.10 -4.45 -3.26
N ARG A 165 -13.47 -5.05 -4.26
CA ARG A 165 -14.12 -5.47 -5.51
C ARG A 165 -14.11 -6.97 -5.59
N PHE A 166 -15.28 -7.56 -5.78
CA PHE A 166 -15.49 -8.98 -5.87
C PHE A 166 -15.99 -9.36 -7.26
N ARG A 167 -15.50 -10.49 -7.75
CA ARG A 167 -15.94 -11.09 -9.01
C ARG A 167 -15.62 -12.58 -9.05
N ALA A 168 -16.58 -13.39 -9.48
CA ALA A 168 -16.32 -14.78 -9.86
C ALA A 168 -15.93 -14.87 -11.36
N PRO A 169 -15.04 -15.81 -11.73
CA PRO A 169 -14.62 -15.97 -13.12
C PRO A 169 -15.71 -16.58 -14.01
N ASP A 170 -16.70 -17.26 -13.42
CA ASP A 170 -17.66 -18.15 -14.10
C ASP A 170 -19.13 -17.76 -13.91
N ARG A 171 -19.44 -16.80 -13.03
CA ARG A 171 -20.82 -16.36 -12.75
C ARG A 171 -20.92 -14.93 -12.23
N THR A 172 -22.13 -14.38 -12.26
CA THR A 172 -22.48 -13.19 -11.49
C THR A 172 -22.62 -13.54 -10.01
N LEU A 173 -21.97 -12.78 -9.13
CA LEU A 173 -22.08 -12.95 -7.69
C LEU A 173 -23.43 -12.47 -7.17
N THR A 174 -23.99 -13.20 -6.19
CA THR A 174 -25.15 -12.71 -5.44
C THR A 174 -24.74 -11.73 -4.35
N VAL A 175 -25.73 -11.02 -3.81
CA VAL A 175 -25.54 -10.10 -2.67
C VAL A 175 -25.05 -10.87 -1.44
N GLU A 176 -25.59 -12.07 -1.22
CA GLU A 176 -25.25 -12.93 -0.08
C GLU A 176 -23.80 -13.41 -0.15
N GLU A 177 -23.35 -13.85 -1.34
CA GLU A 177 -21.95 -14.27 -1.56
C GLU A 177 -20.98 -13.11 -1.31
N THR A 178 -21.30 -11.93 -1.86
CA THR A 178 -20.46 -10.73 -1.70
C THR A 178 -20.42 -10.27 -0.25
N THR A 179 -21.56 -10.30 0.45
CA THR A 179 -21.65 -9.92 1.87
C THR A 179 -20.88 -10.88 2.75
N ALA A 180 -21.02 -12.20 2.52
CA ALA A 180 -20.27 -13.21 3.27
C ALA A 180 -18.75 -13.06 3.08
N ALA A 181 -18.29 -12.78 1.86
CA ALA A 181 -16.87 -12.54 1.58
C ALA A 181 -16.35 -11.26 2.27
N ARG A 182 -17.15 -10.18 2.27
CA ARG A 182 -16.85 -8.95 3.02
C ARG A 182 -16.77 -9.21 4.53
N ASP A 183 -17.71 -9.97 5.07
CA ASP A 183 -17.74 -10.33 6.50
C ASP A 183 -16.52 -11.14 6.92
N ALA A 184 -16.14 -12.14 6.10
CA ALA A 184 -14.92 -12.90 6.32
C ALA A 184 -13.66 -12.02 6.28
N ALA A 185 -13.60 -11.06 5.34
CA ALA A 185 -12.52 -10.08 5.27
C ALA A 185 -12.42 -9.22 6.54
N VAL A 186 -13.55 -8.69 7.01
CA VAL A 186 -13.61 -7.85 8.22
C VAL A 186 -13.24 -8.67 9.46
N ALA A 187 -13.71 -9.91 9.57
CA ALA A 187 -13.37 -10.81 10.68
C ALA A 187 -11.85 -11.10 10.72
N ALA A 188 -11.23 -11.37 9.58
CA ALA A 188 -9.78 -11.58 9.50
C ALA A 188 -8.98 -10.31 9.86
N ALA A 189 -9.45 -9.13 9.45
CA ALA A 189 -8.85 -7.86 9.85
C ALA A 189 -9.00 -7.61 11.36
N ALA A 190 -10.16 -7.92 11.94
CA ALA A 190 -10.39 -7.81 13.37
C ALA A 190 -9.45 -8.73 14.17
N GLU A 191 -9.31 -9.98 13.75
CA GLU A 191 -8.45 -10.97 14.40
C GLU A 191 -6.96 -10.59 14.31
N ARG A 192 -6.47 -10.20 13.12
CA ARG A 192 -5.05 -9.96 12.88
C ARG A 192 -4.56 -8.60 13.36
N THR A 193 -5.40 -7.58 13.31
CA THR A 193 -4.96 -6.19 13.54
C THR A 193 -5.77 -5.47 14.62
N GLY A 194 -6.72 -6.13 15.27
CA GLY A 194 -7.63 -5.50 16.23
C GLY A 194 -8.57 -4.47 15.59
N ALA A 195 -8.81 -4.58 14.28
CA ALA A 195 -9.69 -3.66 13.56
C ALA A 195 -11.14 -3.80 14.03
N VAL A 196 -11.84 -2.66 14.13
CA VAL A 196 -13.27 -2.60 14.47
C VAL A 196 -14.02 -1.90 13.34
N LEU A 197 -15.12 -2.50 12.87
CA LEU A 197 -15.95 -1.89 11.85
C LEU A 197 -16.63 -0.62 12.38
N ARG A 198 -16.47 0.49 11.67
CA ARG A 198 -17.05 1.78 12.05
C ARG A 198 -18.56 1.79 11.77
N GLY A 199 -19.36 2.04 12.80
CA GLY A 199 -20.82 2.14 12.68
C GLY A 199 -21.57 0.82 12.85
N ALA A 200 -20.92 -0.21 13.40
CA ALA A 200 -21.60 -1.35 14.02
C ALA A 200 -22.28 -0.95 15.34
#